data_AF-A0A3S5BIT1-F1
#
_entry.id   AF-A0A3S5BIT1-F1
#
_cell.length_a   1.000
_cell.length_b   1.000
_cell.length_c   1.000
_cell.angle_alpha   90.00
_cell.angle_beta   90.00
_cell.angle_gamma   90.00
#
_symmetry.space_group_name_H-M   'P 1'
#
loop_
_entity.id
_entity.type
_entity.pdbx_description
1 polymer ?
#
loop_
_entity_poly.entity_id
_entity_poly.type
_entity_poly.pdbx_seq_one_letter_code
_entity_poly.pdbx_strand_id
1 'polypeptide(L)'
;MMEYWCMVDFVRPNYLGTKQEFTNMFQRPIENGQCIDSTRDDRKIMQGRAHVLHDLLSGFVQRRSHAVLKASLPPKTEIVLLVRLTPLQRRLYSAFMASLGASGPLGWAQVNTLKTYAMCCKVS
;
A
#
# COMPACT_ATOMS: atom_id res chain seq x y z
N MET A 1 -2.95 -4.65 5.84
CA MET A 1 -3.22 -5.95 6.49
C MET A 1 -3.50 -5.81 7.99
N MET A 2 -2.66 -5.10 8.76
CA MET A 2 -2.89 -4.98 10.21
C MET A 2 -4.17 -4.24 10.60
N GLU A 3 -4.59 -3.25 9.80
CA GLU A 3 -5.89 -2.60 9.99
C GLU A 3 -7.05 -3.60 9.92
N TYR A 4 -6.97 -4.59 9.02
CA TYR A 4 -7.97 -5.65 8.90
C TYR A 4 -7.98 -6.55 10.14
N TRP A 5 -6.81 -6.96 10.65
CA TRP A 5 -6.75 -7.75 11.89
C TRP A 5 -7.34 -6.96 13.06
N CYS A 6 -6.99 -5.68 13.22
CA CYS A 6 -7.54 -4.84 14.29
C CYS A 6 -9.07 -4.70 14.19
N MET A 7 -9.62 -4.48 12.99
CA MET A 7 -11.07 -4.39 12.80
C MET A 7 -11.78 -5.70 13.14
N VAL A 8 -11.21 -6.84 12.75
CA VAL A 8 -11.79 -8.15 13.04
C VAL A 8 -11.68 -8.50 14.51
N ASP A 9 -10.53 -8.27 15.14
CA ASP A 9 -10.31 -8.54 16.56
C ASP A 9 -11.19 -7.66 17.46
N PHE A 10 -11.45 -6.41 17.05
CA PHE A 10 -12.39 -5.54 17.74
C PHE A 10 -13.83 -6.09 17.75
N VAL A 11 -14.30 -6.64 16.62
CA VAL A 11 -15.67 -7.16 16.50
C VAL A 11 -15.78 -8.60 17.01
N ARG A 12 -14.75 -9.41 16.82
CA ARG A 12 -14.66 -10.82 17.22
C ARG A 12 -13.24 -11.12 17.74
N PRO A 13 -12.99 -10.87 19.03
CA PRO A 13 -11.68 -11.07 19.64
C PRO A 13 -11.15 -12.49 19.41
N ASN A 14 -9.85 -12.59 19.11
CA ASN A 14 -9.11 -13.84 18.90
C ASN A 14 -9.60 -14.71 17.71
N TYR A 15 -10.48 -14.21 16.84
CA TYR A 15 -10.99 -14.97 15.70
C TYR A 15 -9.90 -15.31 14.66
N LEU A 16 -8.94 -14.40 14.47
CA LEU A 16 -7.78 -14.60 13.59
C LEU A 16 -6.52 -15.02 14.36
N GLY A 17 -6.68 -15.42 15.62
CA GLY A 17 -5.59 -15.62 16.57
C GLY A 17 -4.96 -14.32 17.05
N THR A 18 -3.87 -14.47 17.79
CA THR A 18 -3.07 -13.34 18.28
C THR A 18 -2.47 -12.54 17.12
N LYS A 19 -2.10 -11.30 17.41
CA LYS A 19 -1.41 -10.42 16.46
C LYS A 19 -0.20 -11.09 15.81
N GLN A 20 0.59 -11.80 16.61
CA GLN A 20 1.81 -12.46 16.15
C GLN A 20 1.50 -13.65 15.23
N GLU A 21 0.51 -14.47 15.58
CA GLU A 21 0.06 -15.58 14.74
C GLU A 21 -0.47 -15.07 13.40
N PHE A 22 -1.31 -14.03 13.42
CA PHE A 22 -1.81 -13.41 12.20
C PHE A 22 -0.68 -12.86 11.32
N THR A 23 0.29 -12.16 11.92
CA THR A 23 1.43 -11.63 11.17
C THR A 23 2.26 -12.74 10.52
N ASN A 24 2.51 -13.84 11.24
CA ASN A 24 3.29 -14.97 10.72
C ASN A 24 2.52 -15.77 9.66
N MET A 25 1.22 -15.99 9.88
CA MET A 25 0.41 -16.88 9.07
C MET A 25 -0.10 -16.22 7.79
N PHE A 26 -0.40 -14.92 7.84
CA PHE A 26 -1.03 -14.20 6.73
C PHE A 26 -0.20 -13.01 6.27
N GLN A 27 0.11 -12.07 7.17
CA GLN A 27 0.70 -10.80 6.75
C GLN A 27 2.04 -10.99 6.04
N ARG A 28 3.03 -11.61 6.69
CA ARG A 28 4.37 -11.75 6.10
C ARG A 28 4.36 -12.58 4.82
N PRO A 29 3.70 -13.76 4.76
CA PRO A 29 3.67 -14.53 3.51
C PRO A 29 2.97 -13.79 2.37
N ILE A 30 1.93 -13.00 2.68
CA ILE A 30 1.22 -12.23 1.64
C ILE A 30 2.07 -11.06 1.16
N GLU A 31 2.65 -10.28 2.07
CA GLU A 31 3.55 -9.17 1.73
C GLU A 31 4.77 -9.68 0.95
N ASN A 32 5.37 -10.80 1.38
CA ASN A 32 6.53 -11.39 0.72
C ASN A 32 6.25 -11.83 -0.72
N GLY A 33 5.03 -12.27 -1.06
CA GLY A 33 4.66 -12.62 -2.44
C GLY A 33 4.30 -11.42 -3.32
N GLN A 34 4.08 -10.24 -2.72
CA GLN A 34 3.79 -8.99 -3.43
C GLN A 34 5.05 -8.17 -3.75
N CYS A 35 6.19 -8.52 -3.16
CA CYS A 35 7.45 -7.87 -3.44
C CYS A 35 7.88 -8.06 -4.90
N ILE A 36 8.67 -7.12 -5.42
CA ILE A 36 9.10 -7.16 -6.83
C ILE A 36 10.06 -8.34 -7.11
N ASP A 37 10.80 -8.75 -6.09
CA ASP A 37 11.80 -9.82 -6.06
C ASP A 37 11.25 -11.19 -5.62
N SER A 38 9.94 -11.30 -5.39
CA SER A 38 9.31 -12.56 -4.97
C SER A 38 9.50 -13.68 -5.99
N THR A 39 9.82 -14.88 -5.50
CA THR A 39 9.90 -16.09 -6.31
C THR A 39 8.51 -16.61 -6.72
N ARG A 40 8.48 -17.59 -7.63
CA ARG A 40 7.23 -18.29 -7.98
C ARG A 40 6.59 -18.98 -6.77
N ASP A 41 7.41 -19.53 -5.88
CA ASP A 41 6.93 -20.21 -4.68
C ASP A 41 6.35 -19.23 -3.66
N ASP A 42 6.98 -18.06 -3.48
CA ASP A 42 6.45 -16.99 -2.62
C ASP A 42 5.06 -16.54 -3.09
N ARG A 43 4.87 -16.36 -4.40
CA ARG A 43 3.58 -15.99 -4.98
C ARG A 43 2.52 -17.08 -4.77
N LYS A 44 2.90 -18.36 -4.87
CA LYS A 44 2.00 -19.48 -4.62
C LYS A 44 1.56 -19.52 -3.15
N ILE A 45 2.50 -19.34 -2.22
CA ILE A 45 2.20 -19.27 -0.78
C ILE A 45 1.30 -18.07 -0.49
N MET A 46 1.61 -16.89 -1.03
CA MET A 46 0.79 -15.69 -0.91
C MET A 46 -0.65 -15.96 -1.37
N GLN A 47 -0.84 -16.52 -2.57
CA GLN A 47 -2.17 -16.81 -3.11
C GLN A 47 -2.96 -17.76 -2.20
N GLY A 48 -2.31 -18.83 -1.72
CA GLY A 48 -2.94 -19.76 -0.78
C GLY A 48 -3.34 -19.10 0.53
N ARG A 49 -2.45 -18.33 1.16
CA ARG A 49 -2.74 -17.62 2.42
C ARG A 49 -3.80 -16.55 2.25
N ALA A 50 -3.78 -15.81 1.15
CA ALA A 50 -4.79 -14.81 0.84
C ALA A 50 -6.18 -15.45 0.62
N HIS A 51 -6.24 -16.60 -0.04
CA HIS A 51 -7.48 -17.34 -0.25
C HIS A 51 -8.07 -17.84 1.08
N VAL A 52 -7.27 -18.51 1.92
CA VAL A 52 -7.72 -18.97 3.25
C VAL A 52 -8.20 -17.79 4.10
N LEU A 53 -7.49 -16.66 4.10
CA LEU A 53 -7.91 -15.48 4.84
C LEU A 53 -9.23 -14.93 4.32
N HIS A 54 -9.41 -14.85 3.00
CA HIS A 54 -10.65 -14.40 2.39
C HIS A 54 -11.83 -15.28 2.84
N ASP A 55 -11.66 -16.60 2.82
CA ASP A 55 -12.73 -17.53 3.16
C ASP A 55 -13.12 -17.45 4.64
N LEU A 56 -12.14 -17.29 5.55
CA LEU A 56 -12.40 -17.01 6.97
C LEU A 56 -13.24 -15.74 7.16
N LEU A 57 -12.99 -14.70 6.36
CA LEU A 57 -13.69 -13.42 6.50
C LEU A 57 -15.05 -13.39 5.79
N SER A 58 -15.28 -14.28 4.82
CA SER A 58 -16.46 -14.26 3.94
C SER A 58 -17.80 -14.29 4.68
N GLY A 59 -17.86 -14.94 5.85
CA GLY A 59 -19.09 -15.10 6.62
C GLY A 59 -19.58 -13.84 7.34
N PHE A 60 -18.74 -12.82 7.51
CA PHE A 60 -19.12 -11.61 8.27
C PHE A 60 -18.56 -10.30 7.71
N VAL A 61 -17.55 -10.34 6.83
CA VAL A 61 -17.09 -9.16 6.10
C VAL A 61 -17.88 -9.04 4.80
N GLN A 62 -18.96 -8.27 4.83
CA GLN A 62 -19.74 -7.95 3.62
C GLN A 62 -19.06 -6.83 2.83
N ARG A 63 -18.23 -7.18 1.85
CA ARG A 63 -17.63 -6.21 0.92
C ARG A 63 -18.54 -5.99 -0.28
N ARG A 64 -19.33 -4.91 -0.28
CA ARG A 64 -20.13 -4.51 -1.46
C ARG A 64 -19.28 -3.68 -2.42
N SER A 65 -19.15 -4.14 -3.65
CA SER A 65 -18.46 -3.40 -4.71
C SER A 65 -19.24 -2.16 -5.13
N HIS A 66 -18.56 -1.15 -5.65
CA HIS A 66 -19.15 0.00 -6.33
C HIS A 66 -20.11 -0.38 -7.47
N ALA A 67 -20.08 -1.64 -7.93
CA ALA A 67 -21.09 -2.20 -8.82
C ALA A 67 -22.53 -1.93 -8.36
N VAL A 68 -22.80 -1.92 -7.05
CA VAL A 68 -24.13 -1.62 -6.50
C VAL A 68 -24.54 -0.17 -6.76
N LEU A 69 -23.58 0.76 -6.80
CA LEU A 69 -23.83 2.19 -7.00
C LEU A 69 -23.94 2.59 -8.48
N LYS A 70 -23.47 1.74 -9.41
CA LYS A 70 -23.54 2.01 -10.86
C LYS A 70 -24.97 2.15 -11.39
N ALA A 71 -25.95 1.53 -10.72
CA ALA A 71 -27.36 1.64 -11.09
C ALA A 71 -28.00 2.98 -10.65
N SER A 72 -27.38 3.67 -9.68
CA SER A 72 -27.97 4.84 -9.03
C SER A 72 -27.16 6.12 -9.20
N LEU A 73 -25.91 6.04 -9.66
CA LEU A 73 -25.01 7.18 -9.83
C LEU A 73 -24.54 7.31 -11.28
N PRO A 74 -24.30 8.54 -11.77
CA PRO A 74 -23.62 8.78 -13.03
C PRO A 74 -22.27 8.06 -13.11
N PRO A 75 -21.78 7.71 -14.32
CA PRO A 75 -20.52 7.00 -14.49
C PRO A 75 -19.36 7.81 -13.90
N LYS A 76 -18.56 7.15 -13.05
CA LYS A 76 -17.34 7.73 -12.50
C LYS A 76 -16.33 7.95 -13.63
N THR A 77 -15.91 9.20 -13.83
CA THR A 77 -14.85 9.56 -14.77
C THR A 77 -13.58 9.86 -13.98
N GLU A 78 -12.51 9.10 -14.24
CA GLU A 78 -11.18 9.36 -13.69
C GLU A 78 -10.27 9.88 -14.81
N ILE A 79 -9.66 11.04 -14.61
CA ILE A 79 -8.77 11.67 -15.59
C ILE A 79 -7.37 11.75 -14.96
N VAL A 80 -6.38 11.16 -15.63
CA VAL A 80 -4.98 11.25 -15.24
C VAL A 80 -4.31 12.36 -16.05
N LEU A 81 -3.88 13.43 -15.38
CA LEU A 81 -3.16 14.53 -16.00
C LEU A 81 -1.66 14.34 -15.85
N LEU A 82 -0.96 14.21 -16.99
CA LEU A 82 0.50 14.12 -17.04
C LEU A 82 1.08 15.52 -17.20
N VAL A 83 1.42 16.17 -16.08
CA VAL A 83 2.00 17.53 -16.07
C VAL A 83 3.52 17.44 -16.00
N ARG A 84 4.22 18.15 -16.89
CA ARG A 84 5.68 18.28 -16.85
C ARG A 84 6.09 19.24 -15.73
N LEU A 85 7.14 18.88 -14.99
CA LEU A 85 7.76 19.79 -14.02
C LEU A 85 8.25 21.06 -14.72
N THR A 86 8.01 22.22 -14.09
CA THR A 86 8.57 23.50 -14.56
C THR A 86 10.09 23.49 -14.46
N PRO A 87 10.80 24.39 -15.18
CA PRO A 87 12.26 24.48 -15.07
C PRO A 87 12.75 24.70 -13.63
N LEU A 88 12.02 25.48 -12.83
CA LEU A 88 12.35 25.70 -11.42
C LEU A 88 12.18 24.43 -10.59
N GLN A 89 11.03 23.76 -10.71
CA GLN A 89 10.75 22.51 -10.00
C GLN A 89 11.77 21.42 -10.35
N ARG A 90 12.16 21.33 -11.63
CA ARG A 90 13.21 20.41 -12.09
C ARG A 90 14.56 20.70 -11.44
N ARG A 91 14.99 21.98 -11.40
CA ARG A 91 16.26 22.35 -10.76
C ARG A 91 16.27 22.02 -9.27
N LEU A 92 15.20 22.35 -8.56
CA LEU A 92 15.08 22.06 -7.12
C LEU A 92 15.09 20.55 -6.88
N TYR A 93 14.34 19.78 -7.68
CA TYR A 93 14.31 18.33 -7.59
C TYR A 93 15.69 17.70 -7.87
N SER A 94 16.38 18.14 -8.92
CA SER A 94 17.73 17.64 -9.24
C SER A 94 18.76 17.98 -8.16
N ALA A 95 18.74 19.21 -7.62
CA ALA A 95 19.63 19.61 -6.52
C ALA A 95 19.36 18.79 -5.26
N PHE A 96 18.09 18.54 -4.95
CA PHE A 96 17.69 17.68 -3.84
C PHE A 96 18.20 16.25 -4.03
N MET A 97 17.98 15.64 -5.21
CA MET A 97 18.46 14.29 -5.50
C MET A 97 19.99 14.18 -5.40
N ALA A 98 20.73 15.19 -5.85
CA ALA A 98 22.18 15.25 -5.70
C ALA A 98 22.60 15.32 -4.22
N SER A 99 21.93 16.14 -3.40
CA SER A 99 22.19 16.22 -1.97
C SER A 99 21.92 14.91 -1.22
N LEU A 100 20.85 14.19 -1.60
CA LEU A 100 20.50 12.90 -1.01
C LEU A 100 21.54 11.82 -1.33
N GLY A 101 22.07 11.83 -2.56
CA GLY A 101 23.17 10.93 -2.95
C GLY A 101 24.47 11.19 -2.20
N ALA A 102 24.74 12.46 -1.85
CA ALA A 102 25.94 12.85 -1.10
C ALA A 102 25.87 12.50 0.40
N SER A 103 24.68 12.44 1.00
CA SER A 103 24.49 12.13 2.43
C SER A 103 24.61 10.64 2.80
N GLY A 104 24.85 9.77 1.81
CA GLY A 104 25.06 8.33 2.03
C GLY A 104 23.83 7.60 2.63
N PRO A 105 24.01 6.35 3.09
CA PRO A 105 22.92 5.51 3.58
C PRO A 105 22.17 6.04 4.83
N LEU A 106 22.70 7.02 5.55
CA LEU A 106 21.96 7.60 6.69
C LEU A 106 21.02 8.73 6.24
N GLY A 107 21.31 9.40 5.11
CA GLY A 107 20.46 10.47 4.59
C GLY A 107 19.09 10.01 4.10
N TRP A 108 18.99 8.81 3.52
CA TRP A 108 17.70 8.26 3.07
C TRP A 108 16.77 7.88 4.23
N ALA A 109 17.33 7.53 5.39
CA ALA A 109 16.57 7.09 6.55
C ALA A 109 15.90 8.27 7.30
N GLN A 110 16.47 9.47 7.20
CA GLN A 110 15.95 10.68 7.87
C GLN A 110 15.03 11.53 7.01
N VAL A 111 15.09 11.39 5.68
CA VAL A 111 14.31 12.23 4.77
C VAL A 111 13.07 11.48 4.29
N ASN A 112 11.88 12.00 4.60
CA ASN A 112 10.65 11.55 3.96
C ASN A 112 10.62 12.07 2.52
N THR A 113 11.26 11.33 1.61
CA THR A 113 11.42 11.65 0.20
C THR A 113 10.10 11.94 -0.51
N LEU A 114 9.01 11.27 -0.11
CA LEU A 114 7.65 11.53 -0.61
C LEU A 114 7.11 12.90 -0.17
N LYS A 115 7.31 13.30 1.11
CA LYS A 115 6.91 14.63 1.60
C LYS A 115 7.74 15.73 0.95
N THR A 116 9.04 15.53 0.77
CA THR A 116 9.92 16.53 0.14
C THR A 116 9.65 16.66 -1.36
N TYR A 117 9.40 15.55 -2.07
CA TYR A 117 8.91 15.58 -3.45
C TYR A 117 7.58 16.35 -3.57
N ALA A 118 6.64 16.10 -2.66
CA ALA A 118 5.38 16.82 -2.62
C ALA A 118 5.58 18.33 -2.37
N MET A 119 6.57 18.74 -1.58
CA MET A 119 6.92 20.17 -1.41
C MET A 119 7.48 20.77 -2.70
N CYS A 120 8.40 20.09 -3.38
CA CYS A 120 8.96 20.57 -4.66
C CYS A 120 7.91 20.65 -5.77
N CYS A 121 6.92 19.76 -5.79
CA CYS A 121 5.85 19.74 -6.78
C CYS A 121 4.66 20.66 -6.46
N LYS A 122 4.53 21.12 -5.20
CA LYS A 122 3.46 22.05 -4.76
C LYS A 122 3.84 23.53 -4.86
N VAL A 123 5.06 23.86 -5.27
CA VAL A 123 5.41 25.25 -5.61
C VAL A 123 4.71 25.57 -6.92
N SER A 124 3.52 26.17 -6.81
CA SER A 124 2.75 26.85 -7.86
C SER A 124 2.29 28.18 -7.31
#